data_AF-A0A5J6UIT4-F1
#
_entry.id   AF-A0A5J6UIT4-F1
#
_cell.length_a   1.000
_cell.length_b   1.000
_cell.length_c   1.000
_cell.angle_alpha   90.00
_cell.angle_beta   90.00
_cell.angle_gamma   90.00
#
_symmetry.space_group_name_H-M   'P 1'
#
loop_
_entity.id
_entity.type
_entity.pdbx_description
1 polymer ?
#
loop_
_entity_poly.entity_id
_entity_poly.type
_entity_poly.pdbx_seq_one_letter_code
_entity_poly.pdbx_strand_id
1 'polypeptide(L)'
;MEGEAGLRALADLVSDGDVVVLSGAGISTESGIPDYRGETGLSRRRGDPMTYQAFTGGAAARRRYWARSHLGWRHIKDARPNAGHRAVAELQRRGLLAGVITQNVDGLHQAAGAAGVIELHGSLDRVVCLACGARTPRGYLDARLRAANPGFGERPGGHAGEHPGLHGQDGSVNPDGDAELDDRAIEAFRVVGCDRCGGPLKPDVVFFGENVPPARVADCFALTERAGALLVLGSSLTVMSGYRFVRHAARRGIPVGIVNRGPTRGDGEALVTLDAPLGATLGALLGELAEPVAHP
;
A
#
# COMPACT_ATOMS: atom_id res chain seq x y z
N MET A 1 -20.27 -3.24 24.43
CA MET A 1 -19.44 -3.91 25.44
C MET A 1 -18.23 -4.61 24.83
N GLU A 2 -18.38 -5.49 23.82
CA GLU A 2 -17.21 -6.13 23.16
C GLU A 2 -16.24 -5.13 22.50
N GLY A 3 -16.76 -4.08 21.85
CA GLY A 3 -15.93 -3.05 21.22
C GLY A 3 -15.11 -2.18 22.20
N GLU A 4 -15.66 -1.82 23.36
CA GLU A 4 -14.95 -1.01 24.37
C GLU A 4 -13.90 -1.83 25.11
N ALA A 5 -14.22 -3.07 25.49
CA ALA A 5 -13.25 -3.99 26.11
C ALA A 5 -12.10 -4.29 25.14
N GLY A 6 -12.41 -4.47 23.86
CA GLY A 6 -11.41 -4.67 22.83
C GLY A 6 -10.54 -3.43 22.57
N LEU A 7 -11.13 -2.22 22.57
CA LEU A 7 -10.37 -0.98 22.46
C LEU A 7 -9.41 -0.79 23.65
N ARG A 8 -9.87 -1.10 24.86
CA ARG A 8 -9.02 -1.02 26.06
C ARG A 8 -7.87 -2.04 26.02
N ALA A 9 -8.14 -3.28 25.62
CA ALA A 9 -7.09 -4.28 25.42
C ALA A 9 -6.07 -3.84 24.35
N LEU A 10 -6.53 -3.14 23.30
CA LEU A 10 -5.65 -2.55 22.31
C LEU A 10 -4.81 -1.39 22.88
N ALA A 11 -5.39 -0.55 23.73
CA ALA A 11 -4.68 0.53 24.42
C ALA A 11 -3.60 -0.03 25.35
N ASP A 12 -3.93 -1.03 26.16
CA ASP A 12 -2.99 -1.73 27.04
C ASP A 12 -1.84 -2.37 26.25
N LEU A 13 -2.13 -2.92 25.06
CA LEU A 13 -1.10 -3.49 24.17
C LEU A 13 -0.14 -2.44 23.62
N VAL A 14 -0.61 -1.21 23.41
CA VAL A 14 0.15 -0.13 22.77
C VAL A 14 0.85 0.77 23.79
N SER A 15 0.36 0.84 25.04
CA SER A 15 0.81 1.80 26.05
C SER A 15 2.27 1.65 26.46
N ASP A 16 2.82 0.45 26.38
CA ASP A 16 4.21 0.16 26.77
C ASP A 16 5.23 0.58 25.70
N GLY A 17 4.76 0.98 24.51
CA GLY A 17 5.61 1.42 23.41
C GLY A 17 6.28 0.29 22.63
N ASP A 18 7.33 0.63 21.88
CA ASP A 18 8.03 -0.27 20.95
C ASP A 18 7.12 -1.04 19.99
N VAL A 19 5.96 -0.45 19.65
CA VAL A 19 4.97 -1.08 18.77
C VAL A 19 5.49 -1.05 17.34
N VAL A 20 5.34 -2.16 16.63
CA VAL A 20 5.55 -2.23 15.18
C VAL A 20 4.20 -2.32 14.51
N VAL A 21 3.93 -1.40 13.58
CA VAL A 21 2.72 -1.48 12.75
C VAL A 21 2.98 -2.33 11.51
N LEU A 22 2.07 -3.27 11.21
CA LEU A 22 1.97 -3.94 9.92
C LEU A 22 0.67 -3.51 9.21
N SER A 23 0.76 -2.65 8.20
CA SER A 23 -0.43 -2.17 7.50
C SER A 23 -0.67 -2.85 6.15
N GLY A 24 -1.93 -2.89 5.71
CA GLY A 24 -2.36 -3.32 4.38
C GLY A 24 -3.34 -2.36 3.73
N ALA A 25 -3.88 -2.73 2.57
CA ALA A 25 -4.66 -1.83 1.72
C ALA A 25 -5.91 -1.25 2.41
N GLY A 26 -6.45 -1.95 3.42
CA GLY A 26 -7.58 -1.50 4.21
C GLY A 26 -7.37 -0.13 4.86
N ILE A 27 -6.13 0.21 5.26
CA ILE A 27 -5.85 1.54 5.84
C ILE A 27 -6.01 2.68 4.83
N SER A 28 -5.94 2.41 3.53
CA SER A 28 -6.01 3.41 2.45
C SER A 28 -7.41 3.56 1.86
N THR A 29 -8.37 2.75 2.29
CA THR A 29 -9.77 2.81 1.81
C THR A 29 -10.46 4.15 2.08
N GLU A 30 -10.28 4.71 3.27
CA GLU A 30 -10.77 6.04 3.64
C GLU A 30 -10.04 7.19 2.90
N SER A 31 -8.93 6.88 2.19
CA SER A 31 -8.22 7.82 1.31
C SER A 31 -8.68 7.74 -0.15
N GLY A 32 -9.70 6.93 -0.45
CA GLY A 32 -10.22 6.76 -1.81
C GLY A 32 -9.43 5.77 -2.68
N ILE A 33 -8.48 5.04 -2.08
CA ILE A 33 -7.76 3.94 -2.74
C ILE A 33 -8.48 2.64 -2.34
N PRO A 34 -9.03 1.86 -3.30
CA PRO A 34 -9.71 0.63 -2.94
C PRO A 34 -8.75 -0.39 -2.31
N ASP A 35 -9.30 -1.39 -1.64
CA ASP A 35 -8.57 -2.59 -1.25
C ASP A 35 -8.72 -3.72 -2.30
N TYR A 36 -8.07 -4.86 -2.08
CA TYR A 36 -8.16 -6.03 -2.98
C TYR A 36 -9.26 -7.03 -2.62
N ARG A 37 -9.77 -7.04 -1.37
CA ARG A 37 -10.49 -8.21 -0.81
C ARG A 37 -11.58 -7.87 0.22
N GLY A 38 -11.62 -6.65 0.73
CA GLY A 38 -12.66 -6.16 1.62
C GLY A 38 -13.87 -5.65 0.85
N GLU A 39 -14.77 -4.96 1.55
CA GLU A 39 -16.02 -4.41 1.03
C GLU A 39 -15.81 -3.56 -0.24
N THR A 40 -14.68 -2.86 -0.31
CA THR A 40 -14.31 -2.02 -1.45
C THR A 40 -13.67 -2.82 -2.61
N GLY A 41 -13.00 -3.94 -2.34
CA GLY A 41 -12.36 -4.77 -3.37
C GLY A 41 -13.26 -5.85 -4.00
N LEU A 42 -14.24 -6.37 -3.24
CA LEU A 42 -15.10 -7.48 -3.69
C LEU A 42 -16.03 -7.11 -4.83
N SER A 43 -16.50 -5.85 -4.87
CA SER A 43 -17.36 -5.30 -5.93
C SER A 43 -16.59 -4.88 -7.18
N ARG A 44 -15.25 -4.82 -7.13
CA ARG A 44 -14.38 -4.22 -8.16
C ARG A 44 -13.51 -5.25 -8.91
N ARG A 45 -13.77 -6.55 -8.75
CA ARG A 45 -13.04 -7.60 -9.47
C ARG A 45 -13.40 -7.62 -10.96
N ARG A 46 -12.64 -6.88 -11.76
CA ARG A 46 -12.54 -7.10 -13.20
C ARG A 46 -11.05 -7.20 -13.59
N GLY A 47 -10.60 -8.43 -13.82
CA GLY A 47 -9.24 -8.76 -14.26
C GLY A 47 -8.32 -9.32 -13.16
N ASP A 48 -7.39 -10.19 -13.57
CA ASP A 48 -6.33 -10.70 -12.69
C ASP A 48 -5.24 -9.63 -12.49
N PRO A 49 -4.68 -9.49 -11.27
CA PRO A 49 -3.55 -8.61 -11.03
C PRO A 49 -2.36 -8.91 -11.95
N MET A 50 -1.61 -7.87 -12.34
CA MET A 50 -0.38 -8.06 -13.10
C MET A 50 0.61 -8.97 -12.34
N THR A 51 1.02 -10.06 -12.98
CA THR A 51 2.08 -10.94 -12.46
C THR A 51 3.44 -10.52 -12.98
N TYR A 52 4.48 -10.82 -12.22
CA TYR A 52 5.86 -10.58 -12.62
C TYR A 52 6.19 -11.29 -13.94
N GLN A 53 5.80 -12.55 -14.04
CA GLN A 53 6.03 -13.41 -15.19
C GLN A 53 5.36 -12.86 -16.45
N ALA A 54 4.11 -12.38 -16.33
CA ALA A 54 3.41 -11.74 -17.44
C ALA A 54 4.13 -10.45 -17.87
N PHE A 55 4.52 -9.60 -16.92
CA PHE A 55 5.21 -8.35 -17.21
C PHE A 55 6.58 -8.56 -17.88
N THR A 56 7.38 -9.49 -17.38
CA THR A 56 8.69 -9.79 -17.96
C THR A 56 8.58 -10.57 -19.26
N GLY A 57 7.52 -11.37 -19.42
CA GLY A 57 7.33 -12.29 -20.54
C GLY A 57 7.15 -11.64 -21.91
N GLY A 58 6.76 -10.37 -22.01
CA GLY A 58 6.61 -9.75 -23.34
C GLY A 58 6.36 -8.25 -23.35
N ALA A 59 6.70 -7.61 -24.48
CA ALA A 59 6.52 -6.17 -24.67
C ALA A 59 5.04 -5.75 -24.66
N ALA A 60 4.14 -6.62 -25.14
CA ALA A 60 2.69 -6.36 -25.13
C ALA A 60 2.13 -6.24 -23.71
N ALA A 61 2.53 -7.12 -22.79
CA ALA A 61 2.11 -7.06 -21.39
C ALA A 61 2.64 -5.81 -20.68
N ARG A 62 3.90 -5.42 -20.95
CA ARG A 62 4.47 -4.15 -20.43
C ARG A 62 3.74 -2.94 -20.98
N ARG A 63 3.39 -2.95 -22.26
CA ARG A 63 2.60 -1.88 -22.89
C ARG A 63 1.24 -1.74 -22.23
N ARG A 64 0.53 -2.86 -22.04
CA ARG A 64 -0.73 -2.91 -21.31
C ARG A 64 -0.60 -2.30 -19.92
N TYR A 65 0.38 -2.77 -19.13
CA TYR A 65 0.60 -2.24 -17.78
C TYR A 65 0.85 -0.73 -17.80
N TRP A 66 1.78 -0.25 -18.63
CA TRP A 66 2.16 1.16 -18.63
C TRP A 66 1.06 2.07 -19.20
N ALA A 67 0.28 1.62 -20.17
CA ALA A 67 -0.87 2.36 -20.67
C ALA A 67 -1.92 2.56 -19.58
N ARG A 68 -2.25 1.49 -18.84
CA ARG A 68 -3.22 1.51 -17.74
C ARG A 68 -2.71 2.36 -16.56
N SER A 69 -1.47 2.14 -16.13
CA SER A 69 -0.81 2.92 -15.08
C SER A 69 -0.66 4.41 -15.46
N HIS A 70 -0.53 4.75 -16.75
CA HIS A 70 -0.44 6.15 -17.18
C HIS A 70 -1.68 6.96 -16.78
N LEU A 71 -2.86 6.33 -16.84
CA LEU A 71 -4.13 6.94 -16.46
C LEU A 71 -4.38 6.81 -14.95
N GLY A 72 -4.19 5.61 -14.39
CA GLY A 72 -4.57 5.33 -13.00
C GLY A 72 -3.58 5.86 -11.94
N TRP A 73 -2.30 6.04 -12.27
CA TRP A 73 -1.30 6.47 -11.28
C TRP A 73 -1.61 7.84 -10.66
N ARG A 74 -2.25 8.75 -11.40
CA ARG A 74 -2.61 10.08 -10.89
C ARG A 74 -3.59 10.00 -9.72
N HIS A 75 -4.53 9.06 -9.77
CA HIS A 75 -5.49 8.84 -8.68
C HIS A 75 -4.79 8.47 -7.37
N ILE A 76 -3.77 7.61 -7.44
CA ILE A 76 -2.97 7.23 -6.28
C ILE A 76 -2.10 8.40 -5.81
N LYS A 77 -1.45 9.12 -6.73
CA LYS A 77 -0.59 10.26 -6.42
C LYS A 77 -1.33 11.39 -5.69
N ASP A 78 -2.57 11.66 -6.09
CA ASP A 78 -3.36 12.77 -5.57
C ASP A 78 -4.10 12.39 -4.26
N ALA A 79 -4.09 11.10 -3.88
CA ALA A 79 -4.65 10.63 -2.63
C ALA A 79 -3.93 11.27 -1.43
N ARG A 80 -4.70 11.59 -0.39
CA ARG A 80 -4.18 12.18 0.85
C ARG A 80 -4.30 11.21 2.00
N PRO A 81 -3.38 11.26 2.99
CA PRO A 81 -3.52 10.47 4.19
C PRO A 81 -4.87 10.71 4.87
N ASN A 82 -5.49 9.65 5.40
CA ASN A 82 -6.73 9.72 6.18
C ASN A 82 -6.44 9.75 7.70
N ALA A 83 -7.48 9.62 8.51
CA ALA A 83 -7.37 9.63 9.96
C ALA A 83 -6.50 8.47 10.50
N GLY A 84 -6.58 7.28 9.90
CA GLY A 84 -5.77 6.13 10.31
C GLY A 84 -4.27 6.35 10.11
N HIS A 85 -3.87 6.88 8.95
CA HIS A 85 -2.46 7.22 8.68
C HIS A 85 -1.93 8.30 9.63
N ARG A 86 -2.74 9.36 9.85
CA ARG A 86 -2.40 10.41 10.82
C ARG A 86 -2.28 9.86 12.24
N ALA A 87 -3.14 8.92 12.62
CA ALA A 87 -3.06 8.30 13.93
C ALA A 87 -1.80 7.46 14.12
N VAL A 88 -1.36 6.74 13.08
CA VAL A 88 -0.06 6.02 13.10
C VAL A 88 1.09 7.02 13.25
N ALA A 89 1.11 8.11 12.48
CA ALA A 89 2.14 9.14 12.63
C ALA A 89 2.14 9.78 14.03
N GLU A 90 0.95 9.96 14.60
CA GLU A 90 0.76 10.49 15.95
C GLU A 90 1.28 9.52 17.03
N LEU A 91 0.97 8.23 16.95
CA LEU A 91 1.54 7.20 17.84
C LEU A 91 3.08 7.23 17.81
N GLN A 92 3.68 7.46 16.64
CA GLN A 92 5.12 7.58 16.51
C GLN A 92 5.64 8.86 17.15
N ARG A 93 4.95 9.99 16.97
CA ARG A 93 5.28 11.26 17.63
C ARG A 93 5.21 11.14 19.16
N ARG A 94 4.30 10.31 19.67
CA ARG A 94 4.18 9.99 21.11
C ARG A 94 5.25 9.01 21.62
N GLY A 95 6.14 8.54 20.77
CA GLY A 95 7.21 7.59 21.14
C GLY A 95 6.74 6.15 21.31
N LEU A 96 5.52 5.82 20.87
CA LEU A 96 4.93 4.49 21.06
C LEU A 96 5.26 3.51 19.92
N LEU A 97 5.74 4.00 18.77
CA LEU A 97 6.10 3.15 17.63
C LEU A 97 7.61 2.99 17.45
N ALA A 98 8.06 1.75 17.35
CA ALA A 98 9.40 1.38 16.90
C ALA A 98 9.55 1.44 15.36
N GLY A 99 8.46 1.32 14.61
CA GLY A 99 8.48 1.45 13.15
C GLY A 99 7.22 0.97 12.45
N VAL A 100 7.20 1.14 11.12
CA VAL A 100 6.05 0.78 10.28
C VAL A 100 6.51 -0.14 9.16
N ILE A 101 5.85 -1.28 9.00
CA ILE A 101 5.95 -2.17 7.85
C ILE A 101 4.65 -2.03 7.07
N THR A 102 4.70 -1.54 5.84
CA THR A 102 3.49 -1.42 5.00
C THR A 102 3.56 -2.35 3.80
N GLN A 103 2.45 -3.05 3.53
CA GLN A 103 2.23 -3.77 2.28
C GLN A 103 1.80 -2.82 1.16
N ASN A 104 1.39 -1.59 1.48
CA ASN A 104 0.92 -0.63 0.51
C ASN A 104 2.09 -0.02 -0.25
N VAL A 105 1.80 0.43 -1.46
CA VAL A 105 2.77 1.05 -2.38
C VAL A 105 2.43 2.52 -2.68
N ASP A 106 1.55 3.11 -1.86
CA ASP A 106 0.89 4.41 -2.07
C ASP A 106 1.61 5.62 -1.45
N GLY A 107 2.57 5.39 -0.54
CA GLY A 107 3.34 6.46 0.11
C GLY A 107 2.57 7.24 1.20
N LEU A 108 1.35 6.83 1.56
CA LEU A 108 0.48 7.61 2.44
C LEU A 108 0.96 7.69 3.90
N HIS A 109 1.71 6.69 4.39
CA HIS A 109 2.33 6.77 5.72
C HIS A 109 3.38 7.88 5.79
N GLN A 110 4.25 7.94 4.79
CA GLN A 110 5.28 8.99 4.68
C GLN A 110 4.63 10.36 4.52
N ALA A 111 3.59 10.46 3.68
CA ALA A 111 2.83 11.70 3.51
C ALA A 111 2.09 12.14 4.79
N ALA A 112 1.78 11.22 5.71
CA ALA A 112 1.22 11.52 7.03
C ALA A 112 2.27 11.98 8.06
N GLY A 113 3.56 11.89 7.73
CA GLY A 113 4.67 12.23 8.62
C GLY A 113 5.32 11.04 9.33
N ALA A 114 4.95 9.80 9.00
CA ALA A 114 5.60 8.63 9.58
C ALA A 114 7.04 8.48 9.05
N ALA A 115 7.98 8.23 9.95
CA ALA A 115 9.38 7.91 9.69
C ALA A 115 9.64 6.40 9.88
N GLY A 116 10.78 5.90 9.38
CA GLY A 116 11.15 4.49 9.57
C GLY A 116 10.18 3.51 8.90
N VAL A 117 9.56 3.91 7.79
CA VAL A 117 8.61 3.08 7.03
C VAL A 117 9.35 2.11 6.12
N ILE A 118 9.15 0.80 6.33
CA ILE A 118 9.59 -0.26 5.42
C ILE A 118 8.44 -0.58 4.46
N GLU A 119 8.61 -0.15 3.20
CA GLU A 119 7.69 -0.44 2.09
C GLU A 119 7.90 -1.89 1.59
N LEU A 120 7.24 -2.86 2.24
CA LEU A 120 7.44 -4.29 1.99
C LEU A 120 7.32 -4.64 0.50
N HIS A 121 6.29 -4.12 -0.16
CA HIS A 121 6.03 -4.34 -1.58
C HIS A 121 6.57 -3.24 -2.48
N GLY A 122 7.46 -2.38 -1.99
CA GLY A 122 8.04 -1.29 -2.77
C GLY A 122 7.11 -0.08 -2.89
N SER A 123 7.29 0.75 -3.92
CA SER A 123 6.61 2.04 -4.04
C SER A 123 6.27 2.39 -5.47
N LEU A 124 5.07 2.94 -5.68
CA LEU A 124 4.65 3.48 -6.97
C LEU A 124 5.35 4.78 -7.34
N ASP A 125 6.01 5.46 -6.39
CA ASP A 125 6.75 6.69 -6.65
C ASP A 125 8.10 6.46 -7.31
N ARG A 126 8.49 5.19 -7.52
CA ARG A 126 9.78 4.82 -8.10
C ARG A 126 9.61 3.84 -9.25
N VAL A 127 10.57 3.91 -10.16
CA VAL A 127 10.70 3.03 -11.33
C VAL A 127 12.08 2.42 -11.30
N VAL A 128 12.19 1.14 -11.64
CA VAL A 128 13.46 0.41 -11.75
C VAL A 128 13.63 -0.12 -13.18
N CYS A 129 14.84 -0.02 -13.72
CA CYS A 129 15.21 -0.70 -14.95
C CYS A 129 15.55 -2.17 -14.67
N LEU A 130 14.90 -3.09 -15.37
CA LEU A 130 15.15 -4.53 -15.21
C LEU A 130 16.49 -4.98 -15.82
N ALA A 131 17.13 -4.15 -16.66
CA ALA A 131 18.40 -4.48 -17.28
C ALA A 131 19.62 -3.98 -16.49
N CYS A 132 19.60 -2.72 -16.02
CA CYS A 132 20.75 -2.11 -15.33
C CYS A 132 20.50 -1.74 -13.86
N GLY A 133 19.31 -1.97 -13.33
CA GLY A 133 18.95 -1.68 -11.94
C GLY A 133 18.81 -0.19 -11.61
N ALA A 134 18.97 0.71 -12.59
CA ALA A 134 18.82 2.14 -12.37
C ALA A 134 17.41 2.49 -11.87
N ARG A 135 17.34 3.33 -10.83
CA ARG A 135 16.09 3.80 -10.25
C ARG A 135 15.86 5.28 -10.54
N THR A 136 14.62 5.64 -10.85
CA THR A 136 14.19 7.03 -11.09
C THR A 136 12.84 7.29 -10.45
N PRO A 137 12.51 8.55 -10.10
CA PRO A 137 11.16 8.92 -9.69
C PRO A 137 10.12 8.57 -10.77
N ARG A 138 8.94 8.09 -10.36
CA ARG A 138 7.84 7.77 -11.27
C ARG A 138 7.34 9.00 -12.04
N GLY A 139 7.37 10.18 -11.42
CA GLY A 139 7.05 11.45 -12.09
C GLY A 139 7.95 11.76 -13.28
N TYR A 140 9.21 11.32 -13.25
CA TYR A 140 10.13 11.48 -14.38
C TYR A 140 9.74 10.59 -15.57
N LEU A 141 9.46 9.31 -15.32
CA LEU A 141 8.91 8.42 -16.35
C LEU A 141 7.57 8.94 -16.89
N ASP A 142 6.73 9.49 -16.02
CA ASP A 142 5.42 10.01 -16.39
C ASP A 142 5.49 11.13 -17.43
N ALA A 143 6.42 12.07 -17.25
CA ALA A 143 6.68 13.14 -18.20
C ALA A 143 7.16 12.59 -19.55
N ARG A 144 8.05 11.59 -19.53
CA ARG A 144 8.56 10.94 -20.74
C ARG A 144 7.47 10.16 -21.49
N LEU A 145 6.60 9.45 -20.77
CA LEU A 145 5.45 8.76 -21.36
C LEU A 145 4.45 9.75 -21.97
N ARG A 146 4.17 10.89 -21.33
CA ARG A 146 3.33 11.94 -21.92
C ARG A 146 3.91 12.50 -23.21
N ALA A 147 5.20 12.83 -23.21
CA ALA A 147 5.88 13.32 -24.40
C ALA A 147 5.86 12.32 -25.56
N ALA A 148 5.96 11.01 -25.26
CA ALA A 148 5.88 9.95 -26.25
C ALA A 148 4.44 9.65 -26.73
N ASN A 149 3.42 10.06 -25.98
CA ASN A 149 2.00 9.76 -26.20
C ASN A 149 1.13 11.04 -26.13
N PRO A 150 1.34 12.03 -27.02
CA PRO A 150 0.57 13.27 -27.00
C PRO A 150 -0.92 12.99 -27.20
N GLY A 151 -1.77 13.59 -26.35
CA GLY A 151 -3.24 13.41 -26.40
C GLY A 151 -3.75 12.07 -25.88
N PHE A 152 -2.88 11.19 -25.38
CA PHE A 152 -3.32 9.91 -24.82
C PHE A 152 -4.10 10.11 -23.51
N GLY A 153 -5.38 9.75 -23.52
CA GLY A 153 -6.27 9.97 -22.37
C GLY A 153 -6.85 11.39 -22.27
N GLU A 154 -6.79 12.20 -23.33
CA GLU A 154 -7.50 13.48 -23.45
C GLU A 154 -8.78 13.30 -24.30
N ARG A 155 -9.92 13.87 -23.87
CA ARG A 155 -11.11 14.00 -24.72
C ARG A 155 -10.93 15.25 -25.59
N PRO A 156 -11.30 15.23 -26.87
CA PRO A 156 -11.55 16.47 -27.60
C PRO A 156 -12.68 17.24 -26.88
N GLY A 157 -12.36 18.37 -26.22
CA GLY A 157 -13.33 19.27 -25.59
C GLY A 157 -13.83 18.93 -24.18
N GLY A 158 -13.15 18.06 -23.42
CA GLY A 158 -13.53 17.72 -22.03
C GLY A 158 -12.82 18.54 -20.95
N HIS A 159 -13.48 18.77 -19.80
CA HIS A 159 -12.89 19.41 -18.62
C HIS A 159 -11.87 18.51 -17.91
N ALA A 160 -10.85 19.12 -17.28
CA ALA A 160 -9.85 18.42 -16.47
C ALA A 160 -10.53 17.65 -15.33
N GLY A 161 -10.54 16.32 -15.41
CA GLY A 161 -11.14 15.43 -14.41
C GLY A 161 -11.85 14.21 -14.99
N GLU A 162 -12.22 14.23 -16.28
CA GLU A 162 -12.86 13.08 -16.96
C GLU A 162 -11.87 12.40 -17.93
N HIS A 163 -11.39 11.20 -17.57
CA HIS A 163 -10.45 10.43 -18.39
C HIS A 163 -11.18 9.49 -19.37
N PRO A 164 -11.02 9.64 -20.70
CA PRO A 164 -11.81 8.95 -21.74
C PRO A 164 -11.55 7.46 -21.92
N GLY A 165 -10.57 6.88 -21.22
CA GLY A 165 -10.19 5.48 -21.38
C GLY A 165 -10.58 4.57 -20.22
N LEU A 166 -11.02 5.14 -19.09
CA LEU A 166 -11.46 4.36 -17.93
C LEU A 166 -12.83 3.74 -18.24
N HIS A 167 -12.84 2.49 -18.71
CA HIS A 167 -14.07 1.71 -18.88
C HIS A 167 -14.53 1.09 -17.55
N GLY A 168 -14.60 1.88 -16.47
CA GLY A 168 -15.39 1.55 -15.30
C GLY A 168 -16.71 2.30 -15.37
N GLN A 169 -17.84 1.68 -15.01
CA GLN A 169 -19.11 2.43 -14.86
C GLN A 169 -19.01 3.55 -13.79
N ASP A 170 -17.87 3.64 -13.09
CA ASP A 170 -17.53 4.54 -11.99
C ASP A 170 -16.13 5.20 -12.10
N GLY A 171 -15.34 4.96 -13.15
CA GLY A 171 -13.98 5.54 -13.29
C GLY A 171 -12.93 5.03 -12.30
N SER A 172 -13.11 3.84 -11.73
CA SER A 172 -12.26 3.31 -10.65
C SER A 172 -10.88 2.77 -11.09
N VAL A 173 -9.90 2.85 -10.18
CA VAL A 173 -8.49 2.42 -10.35
C VAL A 173 -8.13 1.41 -9.26
N ASN A 174 -7.39 0.36 -9.59
CA ASN A 174 -6.91 -0.65 -8.65
C ASN A 174 -5.98 -0.06 -7.57
N PRO A 175 -5.73 -0.76 -6.45
CA PRO A 175 -4.90 -0.26 -5.35
C PRO A 175 -3.44 0.02 -5.75
N ASP A 176 -2.97 -0.59 -6.85
CA ASP A 176 -1.65 -0.38 -7.46
C ASP A 176 -1.64 0.64 -8.60
N GLY A 177 -2.74 1.36 -8.82
CA GLY A 177 -2.85 2.38 -9.88
C GLY A 177 -3.18 1.82 -11.26
N ASP A 178 -3.52 0.54 -11.40
CA ASP A 178 -3.94 -0.09 -12.66
C ASP A 178 -5.40 0.24 -13.02
N ALA A 179 -5.65 0.64 -14.26
CA ALA A 179 -6.94 1.18 -14.75
C ALA A 179 -7.43 0.40 -15.98
N GLU A 180 -8.73 0.19 -16.20
CA GLU A 180 -9.22 -0.48 -17.43
C GLU A 180 -9.04 0.39 -18.69
N LEU A 181 -8.72 -0.25 -19.83
CA LEU A 181 -8.51 0.40 -21.15
C LEU A 181 -8.92 -0.55 -22.28
N ASP A 182 -9.36 0.02 -23.41
CA ASP A 182 -9.60 -0.75 -24.63
C ASP A 182 -8.28 -1.24 -25.29
N ASP A 183 -8.33 -2.40 -25.95
CA ASP A 183 -7.15 -3.04 -26.55
C ASP A 183 -6.49 -2.17 -27.63
N ARG A 184 -7.28 -1.37 -28.37
CA ARG A 184 -6.77 -0.49 -29.45
C ARG A 184 -5.95 0.67 -28.87
N ALA A 185 -6.39 1.25 -27.76
CA ALA A 185 -5.68 2.28 -27.01
C ALA A 185 -4.39 1.70 -26.42
N ILE A 186 -4.45 0.49 -25.85
CA ILE A 186 -3.26 -0.22 -25.37
C ILE A 186 -2.25 -0.43 -26.51
N GLU A 187 -2.70 -0.89 -27.67
CA GLU A 187 -1.82 -1.12 -28.83
C GLU A 187 -1.14 0.15 -29.33
N ALA A 188 -1.86 1.27 -29.32
CA ALA A 188 -1.35 2.58 -29.74
C ALA A 188 -0.35 3.21 -28.75
N PHE A 189 -0.32 2.75 -27.49
CA PHE A 189 0.54 3.31 -26.45
C PHE A 189 2.03 3.00 -26.69
N ARG A 190 2.86 4.04 -26.66
CA ARG A 190 4.31 3.98 -26.81
C ARG A 190 4.99 3.94 -25.44
N VAL A 191 5.63 2.82 -25.13
CA VAL A 191 6.48 2.67 -23.94
C VAL A 191 7.86 3.26 -24.23
N VAL A 192 8.46 3.91 -23.22
CA VAL A 192 9.84 4.40 -23.28
C VAL A 192 10.78 3.48 -22.47
N GLY A 193 12.02 3.32 -22.95
CA GLY A 193 13.05 2.54 -22.27
C GLY A 193 13.79 3.32 -21.18
N CYS A 194 14.74 2.66 -20.52
CA CYS A 194 15.66 3.33 -19.60
C CYS A 194 16.58 4.32 -20.33
N ASP A 195 16.77 5.53 -19.81
CA ASP A 195 17.68 6.51 -20.44
C ASP A 195 19.17 6.10 -20.38
N ARG A 196 19.52 5.15 -19.50
CA ARG A 196 20.91 4.68 -19.36
C ARG A 196 21.26 3.54 -20.32
N CYS A 197 20.33 2.63 -20.60
CA CYS A 197 20.64 1.40 -21.35
C CYS A 197 19.55 0.98 -22.35
N GLY A 198 18.46 1.74 -22.49
CA GLY A 198 17.31 1.38 -23.32
C GLY A 198 16.46 0.23 -22.79
N GLY A 199 16.87 -0.42 -21.69
CA GLY A 199 16.20 -1.61 -21.14
C GLY A 199 14.80 -1.35 -20.58
N PRO A 200 14.01 -2.42 -20.35
CA PRO A 200 12.63 -2.30 -19.90
C PRO A 200 12.54 -1.73 -18.49
N LEU A 201 11.60 -0.82 -18.30
CA LEU A 201 11.28 -0.19 -17.03
C LEU A 201 10.10 -0.92 -16.38
N LYS A 202 10.17 -1.12 -15.06
CA LYS A 202 9.11 -1.64 -14.20
C LYS A 202 8.86 -0.65 -13.06
N PRO A 203 7.63 -0.45 -12.58
CA PRO A 203 7.44 0.16 -11.25
C PRO A 203 8.29 -0.58 -10.20
N ASP A 204 8.84 0.16 -9.24
CA ASP A 204 9.63 -0.42 -8.13
C ASP A 204 8.70 -1.01 -7.04
N VAL A 205 7.71 -1.78 -7.48
CA VAL A 205 6.76 -2.53 -6.66
C VAL A 205 6.97 -4.03 -6.85
N VAL A 206 6.65 -4.84 -5.85
CA VAL A 206 6.73 -6.30 -5.92
C VAL A 206 5.41 -6.81 -6.52
N PHE A 207 5.46 -7.33 -7.74
CA PHE A 207 4.28 -7.92 -8.38
C PHE A 207 3.92 -9.29 -7.80
N PHE A 208 2.69 -9.75 -8.08
CA PHE A 208 2.31 -11.13 -7.80
C PHE A 208 3.27 -12.09 -8.54
N GLY A 209 3.80 -13.07 -7.81
CA GLY A 209 4.81 -14.00 -8.33
C GLY A 209 6.25 -13.44 -8.33
N GLU A 210 6.47 -12.21 -7.87
CA GLU A 210 7.80 -11.64 -7.60
C GLU A 210 8.21 -11.89 -6.14
N ASN A 211 9.51 -12.12 -5.91
CA ASN A 211 10.03 -12.21 -4.54
C ASN A 211 10.29 -10.82 -3.98
N VAL A 212 9.85 -10.58 -2.73
CA VAL A 212 10.30 -9.42 -1.96
C VAL A 212 11.82 -9.52 -1.80
N PRO A 213 12.59 -8.42 -2.01
CA PRO A 213 14.04 -8.43 -1.85
C PRO A 213 14.47 -9.01 -0.49
N PRO A 214 15.39 -9.98 -0.43
CA PRO A 214 15.75 -10.67 0.83
C PRO A 214 16.19 -9.74 1.95
N ALA A 215 16.98 -8.70 1.63
CA ALA A 215 17.40 -7.71 2.61
C ALA A 215 16.21 -7.00 3.27
N ARG A 216 15.21 -6.59 2.47
CA ARG A 216 13.99 -5.96 2.98
C ARG A 216 13.19 -6.91 3.88
N VAL A 217 13.15 -8.19 3.53
CA VAL A 217 12.51 -9.21 4.39
C VAL A 217 13.25 -9.36 5.72
N ALA A 218 14.59 -9.38 5.70
CA ALA A 218 15.40 -9.42 6.89
C ALA A 218 15.18 -8.18 7.78
N ASP A 219 15.10 -6.99 7.18
CA ASP A 219 14.81 -5.76 7.92
C ASP A 219 13.44 -5.81 8.61
N CYS A 220 12.41 -6.31 7.92
CA CYS A 220 11.09 -6.53 8.52
C CYS A 220 11.13 -7.52 9.69
N PHE A 221 11.87 -8.64 9.57
CA PHE A 221 12.02 -9.59 10.67
C PHE A 221 12.76 -8.97 11.84
N ALA A 222 13.88 -8.29 11.60
CA ALA A 222 14.66 -7.64 12.64
C ALA A 222 13.85 -6.55 13.37
N LEU A 223 13.00 -5.80 12.64
CA LEU A 223 12.07 -4.84 13.26
C LEU A 223 11.00 -5.57 14.09
N THR A 224 10.40 -6.63 13.55
CA THR A 224 9.39 -7.44 14.27
C THR A 224 9.96 -8.05 15.55
N GLU A 225 11.19 -8.57 15.52
CA GLU A 225 11.84 -9.24 16.66
C GLU A 225 12.15 -8.31 17.84
N ARG A 226 12.25 -7.00 17.59
CA ARG A 226 12.48 -5.97 18.61
C ARG A 226 11.18 -5.34 19.12
N ALA A 227 10.03 -5.73 18.57
CA ALA A 227 8.76 -5.10 18.91
C ALA A 227 8.29 -5.51 20.30
N GLY A 228 7.81 -4.55 21.08
CA GLY A 228 7.02 -4.81 22.29
C GLY A 228 5.66 -5.42 21.95
N ALA A 229 5.07 -4.99 20.83
CA ALA A 229 3.85 -5.55 20.25
C ALA A 229 3.82 -5.38 18.72
N LEU A 230 3.12 -6.28 18.02
CA LEU A 230 2.82 -6.14 16.59
C LEU A 230 1.36 -5.74 16.39
N LEU A 231 1.14 -4.58 15.80
CA LEU A 231 -0.19 -4.05 15.50
C LEU A 231 -0.50 -4.15 14.00
N VAL A 232 -1.43 -5.03 13.62
CA VAL A 232 -1.88 -5.21 12.23
C VAL A 232 -3.05 -4.30 11.92
N LEU A 233 -2.94 -3.49 10.86
CA LEU A 233 -3.93 -2.49 10.47
C LEU A 233 -4.40 -2.70 9.02
N GLY A 234 -5.67 -3.08 8.84
CA GLY A 234 -6.29 -3.11 7.51
C GLY A 234 -5.67 -4.10 6.53
N SER A 235 -5.29 -5.28 7.02
CA SER A 235 -4.78 -6.37 6.18
C SER A 235 -5.55 -7.65 6.43
N SER A 236 -6.03 -8.28 5.37
CA SER A 236 -6.62 -9.64 5.45
C SER A 236 -5.57 -10.72 5.73
N LEU A 237 -4.28 -10.40 5.60
CA LEU A 237 -3.15 -11.32 5.78
C LEU A 237 -3.23 -12.60 4.92
N THR A 238 -4.04 -12.58 3.85
CA THR A 238 -4.23 -13.75 2.98
C THR A 238 -2.96 -14.10 2.21
N VAL A 239 -2.11 -13.10 1.93
CA VAL A 239 -0.80 -13.27 1.28
C VAL A 239 0.28 -13.49 2.34
N MET A 240 1.10 -14.52 2.14
CA MET A 240 2.17 -14.90 3.08
C MET A 240 3.22 -13.81 3.32
N SER A 241 3.38 -12.86 2.40
CA SER A 241 4.42 -11.83 2.47
C SER A 241 4.29 -10.94 3.71
N GLY A 242 3.06 -10.62 4.13
CA GLY A 242 2.78 -9.94 5.41
C GLY A 242 2.57 -10.92 6.56
N TYR A 243 1.75 -11.96 6.35
CA TYR A 243 1.36 -12.91 7.42
C TYR A 243 2.54 -13.65 8.07
N ARG A 244 3.66 -13.84 7.37
CA ARG A 244 4.87 -14.43 7.96
C ARG A 244 5.41 -13.66 9.18
N PHE A 245 5.19 -12.34 9.26
CA PHE A 245 5.62 -11.54 10.40
C PHE A 245 4.71 -11.74 11.61
N VAL A 246 3.39 -11.87 11.39
CA VAL A 246 2.42 -12.24 12.43
C VAL A 246 2.73 -13.61 13.02
N ARG A 247 2.94 -14.63 12.17
CA ARG A 247 3.35 -15.97 12.62
C ARG A 247 4.70 -15.98 13.32
N HIS A 248 5.59 -15.05 12.99
CA HIS A 248 6.89 -14.94 13.64
C HIS A 248 6.71 -14.31 15.02
N ALA A 249 6.01 -13.18 15.13
CA ALA A 249 5.69 -12.52 16.39
C ALA A 249 5.06 -13.49 17.40
N ALA A 250 4.00 -14.21 16.98
CA ALA A 250 3.33 -15.19 17.83
C ALA A 250 4.26 -16.32 18.32
N ARG A 251 5.12 -16.87 17.45
CA ARG A 251 6.11 -17.89 17.83
C ARG A 251 7.18 -17.37 18.79
N ARG A 252 7.43 -16.07 18.82
CA ARG A 252 8.38 -15.42 19.71
C ARG A 252 7.73 -14.90 21.01
N GLY A 253 6.41 -15.07 21.16
CA GLY A 253 5.66 -14.53 22.29
C GLY A 253 5.46 -13.02 22.24
N ILE A 254 5.68 -12.40 21.07
CA ILE A 254 5.39 -10.98 20.86
C ILE A 254 3.88 -10.85 20.66
N PRO A 255 3.17 -10.08 21.51
CA PRO A 255 1.73 -9.98 21.45
C PRO A 255 1.28 -9.28 20.16
N VAL A 256 0.20 -9.78 19.58
CA VAL A 256 -0.35 -9.30 18.30
C VAL A 256 -1.73 -8.70 18.53
N GLY A 257 -1.93 -7.48 18.06
CA GLY A 257 -3.25 -6.84 17.96
C GLY A 257 -3.66 -6.67 16.50
N ILE A 258 -4.93 -6.87 16.18
CA ILE A 258 -5.44 -6.72 14.81
C ILE A 258 -6.64 -5.79 14.81
N VAL A 259 -6.61 -4.76 13.97
CA VAL A 259 -7.77 -3.94 13.62
C VAL A 259 -8.00 -4.04 12.12
N ASN A 260 -9.08 -4.70 11.73
CA ASN A 260 -9.38 -4.94 10.33
C ASN A 260 -10.88 -5.13 10.13
N ARG A 261 -11.46 -4.61 9.04
CA ARG A 261 -12.83 -4.97 8.67
C ARG A 261 -12.88 -6.39 8.09
N GLY A 262 -13.66 -7.26 8.72
CA GLY A 262 -13.77 -8.67 8.37
C GLY A 262 -12.57 -9.54 8.81
N PRO A 263 -12.66 -10.86 8.58
CA PRO A 263 -11.70 -11.82 9.14
C PRO A 263 -10.31 -11.69 8.53
N THR A 264 -9.30 -12.05 9.31
CA THR A 264 -7.92 -12.14 8.84
C THR A 264 -7.38 -13.55 8.97
N ARG A 265 -6.37 -13.88 8.16
CA ARG A 265 -5.64 -15.14 8.32
C ARG A 265 -4.87 -15.20 9.66
N GLY A 266 -4.66 -14.06 10.32
CA GLY A 266 -3.91 -13.94 11.57
C GLY A 266 -4.74 -13.96 12.84
N ASP A 267 -6.07 -14.12 12.75
CA ASP A 267 -6.97 -13.99 13.91
C ASP A 267 -6.63 -15.01 15.02
N GLY A 268 -6.16 -16.21 14.65
CA GLY A 268 -5.77 -17.24 15.61
C GLY A 268 -4.44 -16.97 16.34
N GLU A 269 -3.65 -16.01 15.87
CA GLU A 269 -2.39 -15.57 16.48
C GLU A 269 -2.54 -14.31 17.33
N ALA A 270 -3.70 -13.64 17.27
CA ALA A 270 -3.92 -12.35 17.89
C ALA A 270 -4.38 -12.48 19.36
N LEU A 271 -3.86 -11.60 20.21
CA LEU A 271 -4.34 -11.39 21.57
C LEU A 271 -5.66 -10.62 21.57
N VAL A 272 -5.79 -9.66 20.64
CA VAL A 272 -6.99 -8.84 20.45
C VAL A 272 -7.26 -8.64 18.96
N THR A 273 -8.52 -8.81 18.56
CA THR A 273 -9.01 -8.56 17.20
C THR A 273 -10.22 -7.62 17.26
N LEU A 274 -10.20 -6.54 16.48
CA LEU A 274 -11.32 -5.61 16.34
C LEU A 274 -11.80 -5.57 14.89
N ASP A 275 -13.04 -6.01 14.67
CA ASP A 275 -13.76 -5.81 13.41
C ASP A 275 -14.36 -4.40 13.36
N ALA A 276 -13.56 -3.42 12.94
CA ALA A 276 -13.91 -2.01 13.05
C ALA A 276 -13.24 -1.12 11.97
N PRO A 277 -13.82 0.05 11.64
CA PRO A 277 -13.18 1.05 10.78
C PRO A 277 -11.92 1.65 11.40
N LEU A 278 -10.83 1.69 10.64
CA LEU A 278 -9.51 2.09 11.14
C LEU A 278 -9.44 3.54 11.59
N GLY A 279 -9.95 4.50 10.82
CA GLY A 279 -9.84 5.91 11.16
C GLY A 279 -10.48 6.24 12.50
N ALA A 280 -11.69 5.73 12.73
CA ALA A 280 -12.42 5.92 13.98
C ALA A 280 -11.77 5.16 15.15
N THR A 281 -11.40 3.89 14.95
CA THR A 281 -10.79 3.07 16.01
C THR A 281 -9.43 3.62 16.45
N LEU A 282 -8.57 4.03 15.52
CA LEU A 282 -7.26 4.58 15.86
C LEU A 282 -7.37 6.00 16.46
N GLY A 283 -8.38 6.78 16.06
CA GLY A 283 -8.70 8.04 16.72
C GLY A 283 -9.15 7.84 18.17
N ALA A 284 -9.99 6.83 18.43
CA ALA A 284 -10.40 6.47 19.79
C ALA A 284 -9.22 5.94 20.64
N LEU A 285 -8.37 5.10 20.05
CA LEU A 285 -7.15 4.59 20.69
C LEU A 285 -6.25 5.73 21.17
N LEU A 286 -6.05 6.77 20.36
CA LEU A 286 -5.27 7.95 20.75
C LEU A 286 -5.89 8.73 21.91
N GLY A 287 -7.21 8.67 22.08
CA GLY A 287 -7.91 9.29 23.21
C GLY A 287 -7.75 8.51 24.51
N GLU A 288 -7.60 7.19 24.45
CA GLU A 288 -7.34 6.31 25.60
C GLU A 288 -5.88 6.36 26.06
N LEU A 289 -4.95 6.57 25.12
CA LEU A 289 -3.52 6.66 25.42
C LEU A 289 -3.18 8.03 26.00
N ALA A 290 -2.47 8.05 27.13
CA ALA A 290 -1.99 9.29 27.73
C ALA A 290 -1.16 10.12 26.73
N GLU A 291 -1.31 11.44 26.79
CA GLU A 291 -0.42 12.34 26.06
C GLU A 291 1.01 12.23 26.62
N PRO A 292 2.05 12.35 25.78
CA PRO A 292 3.43 12.33 26.26
C PRO A 292 3.61 13.42 27.32
N VAL A 293 4.20 13.06 28.46
CA VAL A 293 4.69 14.06 29.39
C VAL A 293 5.83 14.78 28.69
N ALA A 294 5.62 16.05 28.31
CA ALA A 294 6.67 16.88 27.76
C ALA A 294 7.80 16.98 28.82
N HIS A 295 8.92 16.31 28.57
CA HIS A 295 10.12 16.55 29.36
C HIS A 295 10.70 17.91 28.94
N PRO A 296 10.88 18.85 29.89
CA PRO A 296 11.41 20.18 29.63
C PRO A 296 12.86 20.16 29.13
#